data_AF-A0AAJ7UAY5-F1
#
_entry.id   AF-A0AAJ7UAY5-F1
#
_cell.length_a   1.000
_cell.length_b   1.000
_cell.length_c   1.000
_cell.angle_alpha   90.00
_cell.angle_beta   90.00
_cell.angle_gamma   90.00
#
_symmetry.space_group_name_H-M   'P 1'
#
loop_
_entity.id
_entity.type
_entity.pdbx_description
1 polymer ?
#
loop_
_entity_poly.entity_id
_entity_poly.type
_entity_poly.pdbx_seq_one_letter_code
_entity_poly.pdbx_strand_id
1 'polypeptide(L)'
;MNVQVSSTPSLESVSQSNPLVSPGGTYRPDGCLAQQRVAVVIPFRARERHLALLLKQLHPMLQRQQAHYSVYVITQAGNGIFNRAKLMNVGYVEALRDAPFDCFIFSDVDLIPLDDRNLYRCGEQPQHLSVAVDKFDFRLPYLQSFGGVSALSRAQFKTINGFSNLYWGWGGEDDDFFRRTVASGLHVSRPRAGIGRYTMVKHKADAHNEPNPQRFHLIRRAVSRMKWDGLNSLHYLLVKRTMSPLYTNLTVNIGGLQGSRLETIPQVVLPTQLSVLTTLYRRVP
;
A
#
# COMPACT_ATOMS: atom_id res chain seq x y z
N MET A 1 17.67 11.38 14.22
CA MET A 1 18.36 10.35 13.41
C MET A 1 18.87 11.02 12.14
N ASN A 2 20.13 10.79 11.75
CA ASN A 2 20.62 11.22 10.43
C ASN A 2 20.31 10.12 9.41
N VAL A 3 19.23 10.28 8.63
CA VAL A 3 18.87 9.35 7.56
C VAL A 3 19.82 9.55 6.38
N GLN A 4 20.72 8.60 6.14
CA GLN A 4 21.61 8.63 4.97
C GLN A 4 20.97 7.90 3.79
N VAL A 5 20.64 8.65 2.74
CA VAL A 5 20.07 8.15 1.47
C VAL A 5 21.16 7.94 0.40
N SER A 6 22.42 8.23 0.72
CA SER A 6 23.55 8.20 -0.22
C SER A 6 24.02 6.79 -0.58
N SER A 7 24.05 5.85 0.38
CA SER A 7 24.46 4.47 0.16
C SER A 7 23.26 3.51 0.20
N THR A 8 23.10 2.71 -0.85
CA THR A 8 22.04 1.71 -0.92
C THR A 8 22.47 0.46 -0.16
N PRO A 9 21.74 0.02 0.87
CA PRO A 9 22.08 -1.20 1.59
C PRO A 9 21.70 -2.45 0.76
N SER A 10 22.38 -3.56 0.99
CA SER A 10 21.85 -4.86 0.56
C SER A 10 20.69 -5.26 1.48
N LEU A 11 19.67 -5.93 0.94
CA LEU A 11 18.56 -6.43 1.75
C LEU A 11 19.04 -7.45 2.80
N GLU A 12 20.10 -8.19 2.50
CA GLU A 12 20.74 -9.10 3.45
C GLU A 12 21.32 -8.35 4.66
N SER A 13 22.05 -7.25 4.43
CA SER A 13 22.59 -6.42 5.52
C SER A 13 21.48 -5.80 6.37
N VAL A 14 20.37 -5.38 5.75
CA VAL A 14 19.19 -4.89 6.48
C VAL A 14 18.58 -6.01 7.33
N SER A 15 18.47 -7.23 6.79
CA SER A 15 17.97 -8.40 7.52
C SER A 15 18.85 -8.76 8.72
N GLN A 16 20.18 -8.81 8.52
CA GLN A 16 21.14 -9.10 9.59
C GLN A 16 21.07 -8.04 10.72
N SER A 17 20.81 -6.78 10.36
CA SER A 17 20.66 -5.69 11.33
C SER A 17 19.30 -5.68 12.07
N ASN A 18 18.36 -6.53 11.65
CA ASN A 18 17.00 -6.60 12.22
C ASN A 18 16.62 -8.05 12.55
N PRO A 19 17.33 -8.74 13.45
CA PRO A 19 17.14 -10.16 13.73
C PRO A 19 15.77 -10.51 14.33
N LEU A 20 15.06 -9.53 14.89
CA LEU A 20 13.71 -9.71 15.45
C LEU A 20 12.61 -9.70 14.38
N VAL A 21 12.93 -9.32 13.15
CA VAL A 21 11.99 -9.35 12.03
C VAL A 21 11.94 -10.77 11.47
N SER A 22 10.80 -11.41 11.62
CA SER A 22 10.52 -12.74 11.10
C SER A 22 10.21 -12.73 9.59
N PRO A 23 10.38 -13.87 8.88
CA PRO A 23 10.04 -13.99 7.47
C PRO A 23 8.64 -13.50 7.14
N GLY A 24 8.51 -12.85 5.99
CA GLY A 24 7.32 -12.08 5.60
C GLY A 24 7.37 -10.63 6.07
N GLY A 25 8.44 -10.19 6.75
CA GLY A 25 8.60 -8.82 7.24
C GLY A 25 7.73 -8.51 8.44
N THR A 26 7.53 -9.51 9.31
CA THR A 26 6.61 -9.41 10.44
C THR A 26 7.39 -9.26 11.74
N TYR A 27 6.93 -8.36 12.60
CA TYR A 27 7.45 -8.16 13.94
C TYR A 27 6.31 -7.92 14.92
N ARG A 28 6.50 -8.37 16.16
CA ARG A 28 5.67 -8.03 17.31
C ARG A 28 6.59 -7.73 18.50
N PRO A 29 6.24 -6.78 19.38
CA PRO A 29 7.04 -6.51 20.56
C PRO A 29 7.04 -7.71 21.52
N ASP A 30 8.18 -7.94 22.15
CA ASP A 30 8.31 -8.85 23.28
C ASP A 30 8.05 -8.07 24.57
N GLY A 31 7.28 -8.65 25.49
CA GLY A 31 6.99 -8.05 26.79
C GLY A 31 5.80 -7.08 26.84
N CYS A 32 5.12 -6.80 25.71
CA CYS A 32 3.84 -6.10 25.70
C CYS A 32 2.94 -6.51 24.52
N LEU A 33 1.66 -6.15 24.60
CA LEU A 33 0.73 -6.29 23.48
C LEU A 33 0.56 -4.94 22.79
N ALA A 34 0.84 -4.90 21.48
CA ALA A 34 0.58 -3.72 20.68
C ALA A 34 -0.94 -3.45 20.60
N GLN A 35 -1.33 -2.18 20.70
CA GLN A 35 -2.74 -1.76 20.64
C GLN A 35 -3.40 -2.03 19.28
N GLN A 36 -2.60 -2.07 18.20
CA GLN A 36 -3.06 -2.25 16.84
C GLN A 36 -2.10 -3.17 16.08
N ARG A 37 -2.65 -4.03 15.21
CA ARG A 37 -1.90 -4.71 14.16
C ARG A 37 -1.86 -3.84 12.91
N VAL A 38 -0.66 -3.58 12.40
CA VAL A 38 -0.41 -2.63 11.32
C VAL A 38 0.05 -3.37 10.05
N ALA A 39 -0.68 -3.22 8.95
CA ALA A 39 -0.21 -3.64 7.63
C ALA A 39 0.42 -2.42 6.93
N VAL A 40 1.70 -2.49 6.60
CA VAL A 40 2.36 -1.48 5.76
C VAL A 40 2.30 -1.93 4.31
N VAL A 41 1.51 -1.24 3.50
CA VAL A 41 1.24 -1.56 2.09
C VAL A 41 2.02 -0.60 1.19
N ILE A 42 2.89 -1.18 0.35
CA ILE A 42 3.80 -0.44 -0.53
C ILE A 42 3.49 -0.84 -1.98
N PRO A 43 2.88 0.03 -2.81
CA PRO A 43 2.73 -0.24 -4.24
C PRO A 43 4.10 -0.18 -4.92
N PHE A 44 4.39 -1.13 -5.81
CA PHE A 44 5.76 -1.34 -6.28
C PHE A 44 5.87 -1.77 -7.74
N ARG A 45 6.91 -1.27 -8.42
CA ARG A 45 7.46 -1.81 -9.67
C ARG A 45 8.87 -1.27 -9.90
N ALA A 46 9.87 -2.15 -10.09
CA ALA A 46 11.22 -1.79 -10.52
C ALA A 46 11.90 -0.68 -9.69
N ARG A 47 11.74 -0.69 -8.35
CA ARG A 47 12.30 0.29 -7.42
C ARG A 47 13.08 -0.34 -6.27
N GLU A 48 13.84 -1.39 -6.56
CA GLU A 48 14.53 -2.25 -5.58
C GLU A 48 15.45 -1.43 -4.66
N ARG A 49 16.19 -0.47 -5.22
CA ARG A 49 17.01 0.47 -4.45
C ARG A 49 16.20 1.28 -3.43
N HIS A 50 15.02 1.76 -3.84
CA HIS A 50 14.18 2.60 -2.98
C HIS A 50 13.59 1.76 -1.86
N LEU A 51 13.12 0.55 -2.19
CA LEU A 51 12.61 -0.41 -1.22
C LEU A 51 13.68 -0.77 -0.18
N ALA A 52 14.92 -1.02 -0.60
CA ALA A 52 16.01 -1.32 0.35
C ALA A 52 16.29 -0.15 1.32
N LEU A 53 16.28 1.09 0.82
CA LEU A 53 16.41 2.30 1.66
C LEU A 53 15.23 2.45 2.62
N LEU A 54 14.01 2.21 2.14
CA LEU A 54 12.80 2.28 2.95
C LEU A 54 12.79 1.23 4.06
N LEU A 55 13.07 -0.02 3.75
CA LEU A 55 13.11 -1.11 4.74
C LEU A 55 14.19 -0.88 5.80
N LYS A 56 15.36 -0.35 5.39
CA LYS A 56 16.44 0.05 6.32
C LYS A 56 15.97 1.06 7.36
N GLN A 57 15.08 1.99 7.00
CA GLN A 57 14.53 2.97 7.93
C GLN A 57 13.31 2.43 8.70
N LEU A 58 12.37 1.78 8.01
CA LEU A 58 11.09 1.39 8.58
C LEU A 58 11.23 0.31 9.64
N HIS A 59 11.97 -0.77 9.40
CA HIS A 59 12.05 -1.86 10.37
C HIS A 59 12.52 -1.40 11.76
N PRO A 60 13.66 -0.73 11.91
CA PRO A 60 14.12 -0.32 13.23
C PRO A 60 13.22 0.78 13.83
N MET A 61 12.62 1.65 13.02
CA MET A 61 11.63 2.63 13.49
C MET A 61 10.39 1.96 14.08
N LEU A 62 9.76 1.03 13.36
CA LEU A 62 8.54 0.35 13.78
C LEU A 62 8.78 -0.54 15.01
N GLN A 63 9.97 -1.13 15.13
CA GLN A 63 10.39 -1.85 16.34
C GLN A 63 10.49 -0.91 17.56
N ARG A 64 11.11 0.28 17.41
CA ARG A 64 11.16 1.30 18.48
C ARG A 64 9.78 1.84 18.84
N GLN A 65 8.84 1.87 17.89
CA GLN A 65 7.44 2.22 18.13
C GLN A 65 6.63 1.09 18.80
N GLN A 66 7.25 -0.07 19.07
CA GLN A 66 6.61 -1.27 19.62
C GLN A 66 5.37 -1.69 18.80
N ALA A 67 5.42 -1.53 17.48
CA ALA A 67 4.32 -1.90 16.60
C ALA A 67 4.26 -3.42 16.39
N HIS A 68 3.06 -4.00 16.37
CA HIS A 68 2.85 -5.31 15.75
C HIS A 68 2.53 -5.07 14.28
N TYR A 69 3.47 -5.38 13.38
CA TYR A 69 3.33 -5.03 11.97
C TYR A 69 3.80 -6.12 11.02
N SER A 70 3.32 -6.03 9.78
CA SER A 70 3.82 -6.78 8.62
C SER A 70 3.96 -5.85 7.41
N VAL A 71 5.00 -6.08 6.59
CA VAL A 71 5.27 -5.29 5.39
C VAL A 71 4.85 -6.03 4.13
N TYR A 72 3.98 -5.42 3.34
CA TYR A 72 3.45 -5.93 2.08
C TYR A 72 3.90 -5.07 0.91
N VAL A 73 4.68 -5.67 0.01
CA VAL A 73 5.10 -5.05 -1.25
C VAL A 73 4.20 -5.59 -2.36
N ILE A 74 3.39 -4.71 -2.95
CA ILE A 74 2.42 -5.07 -3.98
C ILE A 74 3.01 -4.76 -5.34
N THR A 75 3.61 -5.78 -5.94
CA THR A 75 4.33 -5.66 -7.21
C THR A 75 3.37 -5.78 -8.40
N GLN A 76 3.26 -4.74 -9.22
CA GLN A 76 2.49 -4.80 -10.46
C GLN A 76 3.22 -5.66 -11.49
N ALA A 77 2.57 -6.72 -11.98
CA ALA A 77 3.07 -7.55 -13.05
C ALA A 77 2.97 -6.85 -14.42
N GLY A 78 3.92 -7.16 -15.31
CA GLY A 78 3.95 -6.66 -16.68
C GLY A 78 4.33 -5.19 -16.82
N ASN A 79 4.27 -4.71 -18.06
CA ASN A 79 4.77 -3.38 -18.46
C ASN A 79 3.65 -2.35 -18.72
N GLY A 80 2.40 -2.66 -18.35
CA GLY A 80 1.27 -1.74 -18.49
C GLY A 80 1.43 -0.47 -17.67
N ILE A 81 0.55 0.52 -17.85
CA ILE A 81 0.60 1.77 -17.08
C ILE A 81 0.50 1.46 -15.57
N PHE A 82 1.32 2.12 -14.74
CA PHE A 82 1.29 1.90 -13.29
C PHE A 82 -0.02 2.40 -12.67
N ASN A 83 -0.59 1.66 -11.72
CA ASN A 83 -1.79 2.07 -10.99
C ASN A 83 -1.59 1.92 -9.49
N ARG A 84 -1.01 2.97 -8.90
CA ARG A 84 -0.66 3.08 -7.48
C ARG A 84 -1.85 2.78 -6.56
N ALA A 85 -2.97 3.47 -6.78
CA ALA A 85 -4.18 3.36 -5.97
C ALA A 85 -4.79 1.95 -6.00
N LYS A 86 -4.86 1.32 -7.17
CA LYS A 86 -5.38 -0.05 -7.30
C LYS A 86 -4.51 -1.06 -6.56
N LEU A 87 -3.18 -0.93 -6.61
CA LEU A 87 -2.25 -1.79 -5.86
C LEU A 87 -2.42 -1.63 -4.34
N MET A 88 -2.70 -0.41 -3.85
CA MET A 88 -3.01 -0.18 -2.43
C MET A 88 -4.30 -0.91 -2.00
N ASN A 89 -5.34 -0.89 -2.84
CA ASN A 89 -6.56 -1.69 -2.60
C ASN A 89 -6.25 -3.20 -2.54
N VAL A 90 -5.41 -3.71 -3.45
CA VAL A 90 -4.99 -5.12 -3.44
C VAL A 90 -4.25 -5.46 -2.16
N GLY A 91 -3.31 -4.62 -1.72
CA GLY A 91 -2.58 -4.84 -0.47
C GLY A 91 -3.48 -4.86 0.76
N TYR A 92 -4.51 -4.00 0.81
CA TYR A 92 -5.52 -4.05 1.87
C TYR A 92 -6.25 -5.39 1.91
N VAL A 93 -6.73 -5.88 0.76
CA VAL A 93 -7.50 -7.14 0.69
C VAL A 93 -6.62 -8.35 1.00
N GLU A 94 -5.42 -8.42 0.44
CA GLU A 94 -4.53 -9.57 0.65
C GLU A 94 -3.97 -9.61 2.08
N ALA A 95 -3.60 -8.47 2.68
CA ALA A 95 -3.13 -8.46 4.06
C ALA A 95 -4.21 -8.99 5.04
N LEU A 96 -5.48 -8.67 4.81
CA LEU A 96 -6.59 -9.18 5.62
C LEU A 96 -6.81 -10.68 5.52
N ARG A 97 -6.27 -11.36 4.50
CA ARG A 97 -6.31 -12.83 4.39
C ARG A 97 -5.29 -13.50 5.31
N ASP A 98 -4.24 -12.78 5.68
CA ASP A 98 -3.17 -13.31 6.52
C ASP A 98 -3.44 -13.08 8.01
N ALA A 99 -3.90 -11.89 8.35
CA ALA A 99 -4.17 -11.53 9.73
C ALA A 99 -5.25 -10.46 9.85
N PRO A 100 -5.90 -10.33 11.02
CA PRO A 100 -6.90 -9.31 11.23
C PRO A 100 -6.23 -7.95 11.49
N PHE A 101 -5.58 -7.35 10.49
CA PHE A 101 -4.95 -6.02 10.65
C PHE A 101 -5.95 -4.92 10.99
N ASP A 102 -5.67 -4.16 12.03
CA ASP A 102 -6.56 -3.12 12.56
C ASP A 102 -6.29 -1.77 11.84
N CYS A 103 -5.05 -1.58 11.40
CA CYS A 103 -4.55 -0.37 10.78
C CYS A 103 -3.78 -0.67 9.48
N PHE A 104 -3.94 0.19 8.48
CA PHE A 104 -3.24 0.13 7.21
C PHE A 104 -2.47 1.41 6.97
N ILE A 105 -1.16 1.27 6.73
CA ILE A 105 -0.29 2.35 6.28
C ILE A 105 -0.07 2.17 4.79
N PHE A 106 -0.51 3.11 3.99
CA PHE A 106 -0.25 3.15 2.56
C PHE A 106 0.95 4.05 2.32
N SER A 107 2.08 3.49 1.91
CA SER A 107 3.36 4.19 1.85
C SER A 107 3.97 4.12 0.46
N ASP A 108 4.29 5.27 -0.11
CA ASP A 108 5.14 5.33 -1.29
C ASP A 108 6.54 4.79 -0.98
N VAL A 109 7.12 4.06 -1.94
CA VAL A 109 8.41 3.39 -1.77
C VAL A 109 9.59 4.37 -1.69
N ASP A 110 9.40 5.59 -2.17
CA ASP A 110 10.43 6.63 -2.27
C ASP A 110 10.39 7.64 -1.10
N LEU A 111 9.47 7.53 -0.16
CA LEU A 111 9.35 8.45 0.97
C LEU A 111 9.88 7.82 2.26
N ILE A 112 10.99 8.35 2.76
CA ILE A 112 11.67 7.86 3.96
C ILE A 112 11.36 8.77 5.16
N PRO A 113 10.75 8.27 6.25
CA PRO A 113 10.49 9.08 7.44
C PRO A 113 11.79 9.49 8.14
N LEU A 114 11.86 10.73 8.61
CA LEU A 114 13.05 11.30 9.25
C LEU A 114 12.98 11.33 10.79
N ASP A 115 11.81 11.09 11.37
CA ASP A 115 11.55 11.20 12.81
C ASP A 115 10.65 10.07 13.31
N ASP A 116 11.16 9.26 14.23
CA ASP A 116 10.45 8.10 14.77
C ASP A 116 9.25 8.49 15.65
N ARG A 117 9.13 9.76 16.04
CA ARG A 117 7.93 10.28 16.72
C ARG A 117 6.73 10.37 15.78
N ASN A 118 6.95 10.24 14.46
CA ASN A 118 5.87 10.07 13.50
C ASN A 118 5.35 8.64 13.56
N LEU A 119 4.35 8.40 14.41
CA LEU A 119 3.85 7.07 14.71
C LEU A 119 3.11 6.46 13.51
N TYR A 120 3.58 5.30 13.04
CA TYR A 120 2.94 4.51 11.98
C TYR A 120 1.81 3.66 12.57
N ARG A 121 0.75 4.36 13.00
CA ARG A 121 -0.47 3.78 13.56
C ARG A 121 -1.68 4.54 13.04
N CYS A 122 -2.87 4.07 13.37
CA CYS A 122 -4.12 4.71 12.99
C CYS A 122 -4.75 5.41 14.19
N GLY A 123 -5.38 6.56 13.96
CA GLY A 123 -6.17 7.28 14.94
C GLY A 123 -7.66 7.22 14.65
N GLU A 124 -8.44 7.98 15.42
CA GLU A 124 -9.90 8.17 15.23
C GLU A 124 -10.26 8.69 13.83
N GLN A 125 -9.32 9.39 13.19
CA GLN A 125 -9.47 9.99 11.87
C GLN A 125 -8.33 9.54 10.95
N PRO A 126 -8.58 9.43 9.62
CA PRO A 126 -7.53 9.15 8.65
C PRO A 126 -6.34 10.10 8.80
N GLN A 127 -5.12 9.56 8.81
CA GLN A 127 -3.92 10.35 9.07
C GLN A 127 -3.07 10.51 7.81
N HIS A 128 -2.68 11.74 7.49
CA HIS A 128 -1.63 12.02 6.51
C HIS A 128 -0.30 12.15 7.25
N LEU A 129 0.60 11.17 7.06
CA LEU A 129 1.86 11.09 7.80
C LEU A 129 2.96 11.93 7.15
N SER A 130 3.01 11.99 5.82
CA SER A 130 4.04 12.71 5.03
C SER A 130 3.73 14.18 4.79
N VAL A 131 3.58 14.95 5.86
CA VAL A 131 3.14 16.36 5.78
C VAL A 131 4.23 17.35 5.36
N ALA A 132 5.50 16.97 5.51
CA ALA A 132 6.65 17.82 5.23
C ALA A 132 7.72 17.03 4.48
N VAL A 133 7.68 17.02 3.15
CA VAL A 133 8.65 16.31 2.29
C VAL A 133 9.72 17.30 1.80
N ASP A 134 10.98 16.90 1.81
CA ASP A 134 12.12 17.72 1.35
C ASP A 134 11.96 18.27 -0.08
N LYS A 135 11.36 17.51 -0.99
CA LYS A 135 11.03 17.94 -2.36
C LYS A 135 10.14 19.17 -2.41
N PHE A 136 9.37 19.43 -1.36
CA PHE A 136 8.48 20.58 -1.22
C PHE A 136 8.97 21.54 -0.13
N ASP A 137 10.28 21.60 0.08
CA ASP A 137 10.93 22.44 1.10
C ASP A 137 10.37 22.21 2.52
N PHE A 138 10.01 20.95 2.83
CA PHE A 138 9.36 20.56 4.08
C PHE A 138 8.04 21.29 4.37
N ARG A 139 7.32 21.69 3.31
CA ARG A 139 5.99 22.31 3.40
C ARG A 139 4.93 21.39 2.80
N LEU A 140 3.72 21.49 3.32
CA LEU A 140 2.56 20.83 2.73
C LEU A 140 2.22 21.52 1.40
N PRO A 141 2.16 20.82 0.26
CA PRO A 141 1.94 21.44 -1.05
C PRO A 141 0.63 22.25 -1.14
N TYR A 142 -0.44 21.69 -0.56
CA TYR A 142 -1.75 22.32 -0.44
C TYR A 142 -2.58 21.57 0.63
N LEU A 143 -3.60 22.22 1.20
CA LEU A 143 -4.32 21.73 2.37
C LEU A 143 -5.02 20.37 2.15
N GLN A 144 -5.48 20.12 0.94
CA GLN A 144 -6.17 18.89 0.54
C GLN A 144 -5.22 17.74 0.21
N SER A 145 -3.90 17.97 0.22
CA SER A 145 -2.93 16.93 -0.14
C SER A 145 -3.00 15.76 0.85
N PHE A 146 -3.14 14.57 0.28
CA PHE A 146 -3.24 13.30 1.00
C PHE A 146 -2.44 12.16 0.34
N GLY A 147 -1.45 12.52 -0.49
CA GLY A 147 -0.53 11.59 -1.14
C GLY A 147 0.63 11.17 -0.24
N GLY A 148 1.57 10.40 -0.78
CA GLY A 148 2.76 9.98 -0.05
C GLY A 148 2.49 8.83 0.92
N VAL A 149 2.34 9.16 2.21
CA VAL A 149 2.13 8.20 3.29
C VAL A 149 0.86 8.55 4.08
N SER A 150 -0.09 7.62 4.12
CA SER A 150 -1.36 7.76 4.84
C SER A 150 -1.65 6.55 5.73
N ALA A 151 -2.41 6.75 6.80
CA ALA A 151 -2.84 5.71 7.73
C ALA A 151 -4.36 5.72 7.89
N LEU A 152 -5.00 4.56 7.71
CA LEU A 152 -6.44 4.40 7.90
C LEU A 152 -6.74 3.10 8.64
N SER A 153 -7.65 3.16 9.59
CA SER A 153 -8.17 1.96 10.23
C SER A 153 -8.92 1.11 9.21
N ARG A 154 -9.05 -0.19 9.49
CA ARG A 154 -9.84 -1.11 8.65
C ARG A 154 -11.25 -0.56 8.37
N ALA A 155 -11.89 -0.02 9.40
CA ALA A 155 -13.23 0.56 9.28
C ALA A 155 -13.24 1.82 8.41
N GLN A 156 -12.33 2.77 8.65
CA GLN A 156 -12.24 4.00 7.86
C GLN A 156 -12.03 3.70 6.37
N PHE A 157 -11.10 2.80 6.05
CA PHE A 157 -10.80 2.44 4.66
C PHE A 157 -11.97 1.74 3.96
N LYS A 158 -12.69 0.87 4.69
CA LYS A 158 -13.91 0.23 4.19
C LYS A 158 -15.03 1.25 3.95
N THR A 159 -15.24 2.19 4.87
CA THR A 159 -16.29 3.23 4.80
C THR A 159 -16.17 4.11 3.56
N ILE A 160 -14.95 4.38 3.10
CA ILE A 160 -14.69 5.20 1.90
C ILE A 160 -14.66 4.37 0.60
N ASN A 161 -14.93 3.07 0.67
CA ASN A 161 -14.78 2.10 -0.41
C ASN A 161 -13.33 2.05 -0.98
N GLY A 162 -12.32 2.26 -0.13
CA GLY A 162 -10.91 2.31 -0.52
C GLY A 162 -10.56 3.38 -1.56
N PHE A 163 -9.43 3.18 -2.24
CA PHE A 163 -8.97 4.04 -3.33
C PHE A 163 -9.75 3.81 -4.63
N SER A 164 -9.68 4.76 -5.56
CA SER A 164 -10.18 4.59 -6.93
C SER A 164 -9.31 3.62 -7.73
N ASN A 165 -9.91 2.70 -8.49
CA ASN A 165 -9.17 1.78 -9.36
C ASN A 165 -8.87 2.35 -10.76
N LEU A 166 -9.33 3.57 -11.07
CA LEU A 166 -9.32 4.13 -12.43
C LEU A 166 -8.12 5.04 -12.75
N TYR A 167 -7.24 5.27 -11.78
CA TYR A 167 -6.06 6.13 -11.96
C TYR A 167 -4.90 5.35 -12.55
N TRP A 168 -4.89 5.25 -13.87
CA TRP A 168 -3.76 4.73 -14.65
C TRP A 168 -2.83 5.87 -15.04
N GLY A 169 -1.60 5.83 -14.54
CA GLY A 169 -0.58 6.85 -14.77
C GLY A 169 -0.50 7.83 -13.60
N TRP A 170 0.25 8.91 -13.78
CA TRP A 170 0.58 9.80 -12.68
C TRP A 170 -0.53 10.81 -12.38
N GLY A 171 -0.92 10.87 -11.10
CA GLY A 171 -1.55 12.02 -10.45
C GLY A 171 -3.07 11.98 -10.29
N GLY A 172 -3.53 12.52 -9.17
CA GLY A 172 -4.93 12.85 -8.87
C GLY A 172 -5.69 11.77 -8.11
N GLU A 173 -5.09 10.60 -7.88
CA GLU A 173 -5.70 9.52 -7.11
C GLU A 173 -5.74 9.83 -5.61
N ASP A 174 -4.77 10.58 -5.12
CA ASP A 174 -4.69 11.09 -3.75
C ASP A 174 -5.70 12.22 -3.49
N ASP A 175 -5.91 13.10 -4.47
CA ASP A 175 -6.98 14.11 -4.43
C ASP A 175 -8.39 13.47 -4.42
N ASP A 176 -8.60 12.42 -5.22
CA ASP A 176 -9.84 11.63 -5.21
C ASP A 176 -10.04 10.96 -3.85
N PHE A 177 -8.98 10.37 -3.30
CA PHE A 177 -8.99 9.76 -1.98
C PHE A 177 -9.33 10.74 -0.85
N PHE A 178 -8.77 11.96 -0.90
CA PHE A 178 -9.15 13.04 0.01
C PHE A 178 -10.64 13.39 -0.12
N ARG A 179 -11.15 13.55 -1.34
CA ARG A 179 -12.57 13.87 -1.58
C ARG A 179 -13.51 12.79 -1.05
N ARG A 180 -13.17 11.50 -1.24
CA ARG A 180 -13.92 10.38 -0.67
C ARG A 180 -13.94 10.42 0.85
N THR A 181 -12.77 10.70 1.44
CA THR A 181 -12.62 10.80 2.90
C THR A 181 -13.55 11.85 3.48
N VAL A 182 -13.52 13.07 2.94
CA VAL A 182 -14.38 14.16 3.40
C VAL A 182 -15.86 13.88 3.13
N ALA A 183 -16.20 13.31 1.97
CA ALA A 183 -17.58 12.96 1.62
C ALA A 183 -18.19 11.88 2.53
N SER A 184 -17.37 11.02 3.14
CA SER A 184 -17.78 10.04 4.14
C SER A 184 -17.84 10.61 5.57
N GLY A 185 -17.73 11.93 5.76
CA GLY A 185 -17.79 12.58 7.08
C GLY A 185 -16.51 12.45 7.92
N LEU A 186 -15.41 12.00 7.32
CA LEU A 186 -14.10 11.92 7.96
C LEU A 186 -13.28 13.16 7.63
N HIS A 187 -12.27 13.48 8.45
CA HIS A 187 -11.32 14.55 8.16
C HIS A 187 -9.87 14.06 8.28
N VAL A 188 -8.96 14.68 7.55
CA VAL A 188 -7.55 14.27 7.55
C VAL A 188 -6.82 14.89 8.74
N SER A 189 -6.39 14.04 9.66
CA SER A 189 -5.49 14.39 10.77
C SER A 189 -4.03 14.36 10.32
N ARG A 190 -3.20 15.20 10.94
CA ARG A 190 -1.79 15.40 10.55
C ARG A 190 -0.90 15.53 11.80
N PRO A 191 0.30 14.91 11.81
CA PRO A 191 1.30 15.20 12.83
C PRO A 191 1.80 16.65 12.67
N ARG A 192 2.49 17.16 13.69
CA ARG A 192 3.20 18.45 13.59
C ARG A 192 4.22 18.37 12.46
N ALA A 193 4.38 19.45 11.69
CA ALA A 193 5.28 19.48 10.53
C ALA A 193 6.74 19.12 10.89
N GLY A 194 7.21 19.48 12.09
CA GLY A 194 8.55 19.10 12.57
C GLY A 194 8.74 17.60 12.83
N ILE A 195 7.65 16.85 13.01
CA ILE A 195 7.64 15.40 13.24
C ILE A 195 7.36 14.64 11.94
N GLY A 196 6.36 15.06 11.16
CA GLY A 196 5.99 14.38 9.90
C GLY A 196 6.92 14.72 8.73
N ARG A 197 8.23 14.76 8.97
CA ARG A 197 9.26 15.07 7.97
C ARG A 197 9.68 13.82 7.22
N TYR A 198 9.80 13.94 5.91
CA TYR A 198 10.24 12.88 5.00
C TYR A 198 11.31 13.39 4.04
N THR A 199 12.19 12.49 3.61
CA THR A 199 13.05 12.70 2.45
C THR A 199 12.57 11.83 1.30
N MET A 200 12.52 12.40 0.09
CA MET A 200 12.21 11.68 -1.13
C MET A 200 13.51 11.16 -1.76
N VAL A 201 13.59 9.84 -1.95
CA VAL A 201 14.65 9.21 -2.73
C VAL A 201 14.51 9.67 -4.19
N LYS A 202 15.48 10.43 -4.67
CA LYS A 202 15.43 11.01 -6.02
C LYS A 202 15.45 9.93 -7.10
N HIS A 203 14.60 10.10 -8.09
CA HIS A 203 14.54 9.27 -9.29
C HIS A 203 14.15 10.11 -10.51
N LYS A 204 14.44 9.60 -11.71
CA LYS A 204 13.90 10.16 -12.96
C LYS A 204 12.42 9.81 -13.07
N ALA A 205 11.66 10.57 -13.87
CA ALA A 205 10.29 10.16 -14.20
C ALA A 205 10.29 8.74 -14.77
N ASP A 206 9.40 7.89 -14.27
CA ASP A 206 9.31 6.51 -14.76
C ASP A 206 8.75 6.52 -16.18
N ALA A 207 9.37 5.76 -17.08
CA ALA A 207 8.79 5.45 -18.37
C ALA A 207 7.42 4.76 -18.16
N HIS A 208 6.41 5.12 -18.94
CA HIS A 208 5.05 4.57 -18.84
C HIS A 208 4.28 4.96 -17.55
N ASN A 209 4.68 6.07 -16.92
CA ASN A 209 3.94 6.71 -15.83
C ASN A 209 3.64 8.18 -16.18
N GLU A 210 3.26 8.43 -17.43
CA GLU A 210 2.89 9.75 -17.91
C GLU A 210 1.71 10.31 -17.11
N PRO A 211 1.58 11.65 -17.02
CA PRO A 211 0.45 12.26 -16.33
C PRO A 211 -0.88 11.76 -16.90
N ASN A 212 -1.76 11.24 -16.04
CA ASN A 212 -3.06 10.74 -16.48
C ASN A 212 -3.88 11.90 -17.09
N PRO A 213 -4.26 11.84 -18.38
CA PRO A 213 -4.99 12.93 -19.04
C PRO A 213 -6.41 13.10 -18.49
N GLN A 214 -6.98 12.05 -17.88
CA GLN A 214 -8.33 12.08 -17.31
C GLN A 214 -8.35 12.49 -15.83
N ARG A 215 -7.20 12.74 -15.18
CA ARG A 215 -7.11 12.93 -13.72
C ARG A 215 -8.10 13.96 -13.18
N PHE A 216 -8.22 15.12 -13.83
CA PHE A 216 -9.14 16.18 -13.37
C PHE A 216 -10.61 15.80 -13.54
N HIS A 217 -10.96 15.07 -14.60
CA HIS A 217 -12.31 14.55 -14.80
C HIS A 217 -12.67 13.51 -13.74
N LEU A 218 -11.73 12.62 -13.42
CA LEU A 218 -11.89 11.61 -12.37
C LEU A 218 -12.06 12.28 -10.99
N ILE A 219 -11.21 13.25 -10.64
CA ILE A 219 -11.26 14.01 -9.38
C ILE A 219 -12.61 14.71 -9.22
N ARG A 220 -13.10 15.36 -10.29
CA ARG A 220 -14.40 16.05 -10.28
C ARG A 220 -15.56 15.11 -9.95
N ARG A 221 -15.45 13.83 -10.32
CA ARG A 221 -16.49 12.83 -10.12
C ARG A 221 -16.21 11.89 -8.94
N ALA A 222 -15.14 12.07 -8.18
CA ALA A 222 -14.72 11.19 -7.07
C ALA A 222 -15.89 10.69 -6.20
N VAL A 223 -16.68 11.63 -5.67
CA VAL A 223 -17.80 11.34 -4.75
C VAL A 223 -18.96 10.59 -5.42
N SER A 224 -19.24 10.84 -6.70
CA SER A 224 -20.28 10.08 -7.40
C SER A 224 -19.79 8.70 -7.81
N ARG A 225 -18.50 8.56 -8.11
CA ARG A 225 -17.87 7.29 -8.52
C ARG A 225 -17.62 6.34 -7.36
N MET A 226 -17.33 6.85 -6.16
CA MET A 226 -16.96 6.01 -5.00
C MET A 226 -17.99 4.93 -4.64
N LYS A 227 -19.24 5.05 -5.11
CA LYS A 227 -20.30 4.05 -4.93
C LYS A 227 -20.06 2.77 -5.73
N TRP A 228 -19.35 2.83 -6.86
CA TRP A 228 -19.14 1.71 -7.77
C TRP A 228 -17.68 1.49 -8.19
N ASP A 229 -16.80 2.46 -7.95
CA ASP A 229 -15.36 2.36 -8.17
C ASP A 229 -14.62 2.35 -6.83
N GLY A 230 -14.02 1.22 -6.46
CA GLY A 230 -13.25 1.07 -5.24
C GLY A 230 -13.01 -0.38 -4.86
N LEU A 231 -13.02 -0.69 -3.57
CA LEU A 231 -12.92 -2.08 -3.07
C LEU A 231 -13.99 -2.99 -3.68
N ASN A 232 -15.22 -2.50 -3.84
CA ASN A 232 -16.33 -3.27 -4.39
C ASN A 232 -16.22 -3.63 -5.87
N SER A 233 -15.31 -3.02 -6.62
CA SER A 233 -15.04 -3.31 -8.03
C SER A 233 -13.57 -3.67 -8.28
N LEU A 234 -12.86 -4.07 -7.23
CA LEU A 234 -11.47 -4.44 -7.31
C LEU A 234 -11.32 -5.80 -8.01
N HIS A 235 -10.75 -5.78 -9.23
CA HIS A 235 -10.39 -6.97 -9.99
C HIS A 235 -8.88 -7.05 -10.22
N TYR A 236 -8.29 -8.20 -9.85
CA TYR A 236 -6.88 -8.54 -10.02
C TYR A 236 -6.69 -10.06 -9.96
N LEU A 237 -5.53 -10.53 -10.41
CA LEU A 237 -5.06 -11.91 -10.26
C LEU A 237 -3.75 -11.90 -9.44
N LEU A 238 -3.70 -12.69 -8.38
CA LEU A 238 -2.45 -12.96 -7.67
C LEU A 238 -1.60 -13.93 -8.50
N VAL A 239 -0.51 -13.43 -9.07
CA VAL A 239 0.40 -14.21 -9.93
C VAL A 239 1.42 -14.97 -9.10
N LYS A 240 2.00 -14.31 -8.09
CA LYS A 240 3.02 -14.91 -7.23
C LYS A 240 3.00 -14.29 -5.85
N ARG A 241 3.20 -15.13 -4.84
CA ARG A 241 3.45 -14.73 -3.46
C ARG A 241 4.83 -15.24 -3.04
N THR A 242 5.65 -14.35 -2.49
CA THR A 242 6.97 -14.69 -1.95
C THR A 242 7.11 -14.10 -0.56
N MET A 243 7.45 -14.93 0.42
CA MET A 243 7.84 -14.47 1.76
C MET A 243 9.35 -14.28 1.80
N SER A 244 9.80 -13.02 1.81
CA SER A 244 11.20 -12.66 1.99
C SER A 244 11.47 -12.37 3.48
N PRO A 245 12.73 -12.34 3.95
CA PRO A 245 13.02 -12.05 5.36
C PRO A 245 12.41 -10.73 5.87
N LEU A 246 12.39 -9.71 5.03
CA LEU A 246 12.00 -8.34 5.40
C LEU A 246 10.60 -7.91 4.95
N TYR A 247 9.93 -8.66 4.08
CA TYR A 247 8.60 -8.31 3.56
C TYR A 247 7.94 -9.50 2.86
N THR A 248 6.62 -9.40 2.68
CA THR A 248 5.85 -10.28 1.80
C THR A 248 5.66 -9.59 0.46
N ASN A 249 6.16 -10.19 -0.62
CA ASN A 249 5.94 -9.71 -1.98
C ASN A 249 4.71 -10.39 -2.60
N LEU A 250 3.79 -9.58 -3.10
CA LEU A 250 2.60 -10.02 -3.83
C LEU A 250 2.70 -9.47 -5.25
N THR A 251 3.09 -10.32 -6.20
CA THR A 251 3.08 -9.97 -7.63
C THR A 251 1.67 -10.19 -8.17
N VAL A 252 1.06 -9.13 -8.68
CA VAL A 252 -0.35 -9.12 -9.08
C VAL A 252 -0.53 -8.57 -10.49
N ASN A 253 -1.39 -9.22 -11.27
CA ASN A 253 -1.88 -8.69 -12.53
C ASN A 253 -3.19 -7.95 -12.26
N ILE A 254 -3.19 -6.64 -12.46
CA ILE A 254 -4.35 -5.77 -12.20
C ILE A 254 -5.11 -5.40 -13.48
N GLY A 255 -4.87 -6.13 -14.58
CA GLY A 255 -5.26 -5.75 -15.94
C GLY A 255 -4.39 -4.61 -16.47
N GLY A 256 -4.85 -3.96 -17.53
CA GLY A 256 -4.17 -2.80 -18.10
C GLY A 256 -5.10 -1.93 -18.93
N LEU A 257 -4.61 -0.75 -19.30
CA LEU A 257 -5.14 0.02 -20.43
C LEU A 257 -4.15 -0.10 -21.59
N GLN A 258 -4.55 -0.72 -22.70
CA GLN A 258 -3.91 -0.50 -24.01
C GLN A 258 -4.78 0.48 -24.79
N GLY A 259 -4.31 1.72 -24.97
CA GLY A 259 -5.14 2.80 -25.51
C GLY A 259 -6.28 3.17 -24.57
N SER A 260 -7.53 3.09 -25.02
CA SER A 260 -8.74 3.44 -24.27
C SER A 260 -9.57 2.24 -23.78
N ARG A 261 -9.09 1.00 -23.94
CA ARG A 261 -9.78 -0.22 -23.47
C ARG A 261 -9.09 -0.85 -22.27
N LEU A 262 -9.90 -1.22 -21.27
CA LEU A 262 -9.51 -2.11 -20.17
C LEU A 262 -9.24 -3.51 -20.73
N GLU A 263 -8.00 -3.98 -20.62
CA GLU A 263 -7.69 -5.38 -20.82
C GLU A 263 -8.31 -6.20 -19.70
N THR A 264 -9.15 -7.16 -20.07
CA THR A 264 -9.67 -8.17 -19.16
C THR A 264 -8.55 -9.09 -18.73
N ILE A 265 -8.45 -9.35 -17.42
CA ILE A 265 -7.56 -10.37 -16.88
C ILE A 265 -7.96 -11.71 -17.49
N PRO A 266 -7.08 -12.41 -18.22
CA PRO A 266 -7.42 -13.72 -18.76
C PRO A 266 -7.81 -14.65 -17.61
N GLN A 267 -8.99 -15.26 -17.70
CA GLN A 267 -9.41 -16.24 -16.71
C GLN A 267 -8.43 -17.41 -16.76
N VAL A 268 -7.80 -17.71 -15.62
CA VAL A 268 -7.08 -18.96 -15.46
C VAL A 268 -8.14 -20.06 -15.44
N VAL A 269 -8.22 -20.83 -16.53
CA VAL A 269 -8.98 -22.08 -16.56
C VAL A 269 -8.28 -23.02 -15.57
N LEU A 270 -8.86 -23.19 -14.38
CA LEU A 270 -8.46 -24.26 -13.48
C LEU A 270 -8.74 -25.58 -14.19
N PRO A 271 -7.80 -26.56 -14.22
CA PRO A 271 -8.10 -27.88 -14.74
C PRO A 271 -9.24 -28.46 -13.91
N THR A 272 -10.38 -28.73 -14.55
CA THR A 272 -11.45 -29.51 -13.95
C THR A 272 -10.87 -30.85 -13.52
N GLN A 273 -10.78 -31.09 -12.21
CA GLN A 273 -10.51 -32.43 -11.73
C GLN A 273 -11.64 -33.35 -12.21
N LEU A 274 -11.25 -34.41 -12.91
CA LEU A 274 -12.13 -35.46 -13.39
C LEU A 274 -12.97 -36.01 -12.24
N SER A 275 -14.26 -36.19 -12.55
CA SER A 275 -15.20 -37.04 -11.85
C SER A 275 -14.66 -38.46 -11.66
N VAL A 276 -14.37 -38.86 -10.43
CA VAL A 276 -14.23 -40.27 -10.05
C VAL A 276 -14.83 -40.46 -8.64
N LEU A 277 -15.71 -41.46 -8.52
CA LEU A 277 -16.36 -42.03 -7.32
C LEU A 277 -17.73 -41.50 -6.89
N THR A 278 -18.74 -41.80 -7.69
CA THR A 278 -20.05 -42.26 -7.17
C THR A 278 -20.05 -43.79 -7.10
N THR A 279 -19.72 -44.37 -5.95
CA THR A 279 -20.24 -45.69 -5.58
C THR A 279 -20.29 -45.87 -4.06
N LEU A 280 -21.40 -46.44 -3.60
CA LEU A 280 -21.62 -47.14 -2.32
C LEU A 280 -21.92 -46.28 -1.09
N TYR A 281 -23.20 -45.94 -0.93
CA TYR A 281 -23.96 -46.23 0.30
C TYR A 281 -25.44 -46.36 -0.04
N ARG A 282 -25.86 -47.54 -0.50
CA ARG A 282 -27.24 -48.01 -0.35
C ARG A 282 -27.32 -48.78 0.97
N ARG A 283 -28.08 -48.23 1.91
CA ARG A 283 -28.55 -48.91 3.12
C ARG A 283 -29.60 -49.96 2.75
N VAL A 284 -29.54 -51.11 3.40
CA VAL A 284 -30.63 -52.08 3.65
C VAL A 284 -30.25 -52.81 4.96
N PRO A 285 -31.18 -53.26 5.81
CA PRO A 285 -32.65 -53.17 5.74
C PRO A 285 -33.26 -52.09 6.64
#